data_AF-A0A7S1JYK0-F1
#
_entry.id   AF-A0A7S1JYK0-F1
#
_cell.length_a   1.000
_cell.length_b   1.000
_cell.length_c   1.000
_cell.angle_alpha   90.00
_cell.angle_beta   90.00
_cell.angle_gamma   90.00
#
_symmetry.space_group_name_H-M   'P 1'
#
loop_
_entity.id
_entity.type
_entity.pdbx_description
1 polymer ?
#
loop_
_entity_poly.entity_id
_entity_poly.type
_entity_poly.pdbx_seq_one_letter_code
_entity_poly.pdbx_strand_id
1 'polypeptide(L)'
;GDHHKHTQPQHIPHVDNQLVEEIRKKHASDMDYDPYKDKLEWELLRRAVQLGVPYLGICRGCQLLNVQLGGKLFFDVVSEVPNAVPHIDYDNYDGYRHPIRVLSNTPLAEWYSDTIQDSQQPVLRLNSY
;
A
#
# COMPACT_ATOMS: atom_id res chain seq x y z
N GLY A 1 19.71 29.03 -16.90
CA GLY A 1 19.70 29.30 -15.45
C GLY A 1 18.84 28.24 -14.82
N ASP A 2 19.48 27.19 -14.37
CA ASP A 2 18.85 25.94 -13.95
C ASP A 2 18.40 26.07 -12.49
N HIS A 3 17.12 25.81 -12.23
CA HIS A 3 16.54 25.86 -10.88
C HIS A 3 16.12 24.46 -10.46
N HIS A 4 17.10 23.61 -10.18
CA HIS A 4 16.91 22.43 -9.35
C HIS A 4 16.69 22.87 -7.90
N LYS A 5 15.43 23.11 -7.53
CA LYS A 5 15.04 23.18 -6.12
C LYS A 5 15.06 21.76 -5.57
N HIS A 6 16.13 21.42 -4.87
CA HIS A 6 16.15 20.32 -3.91
C HIS A 6 15.11 20.62 -2.83
N THR A 7 13.91 20.07 -2.98
CA THR A 7 12.95 20.00 -1.88
C THR A 7 13.50 19.01 -0.86
N GLN A 8 13.99 19.52 0.27
CA GLN A 8 14.28 18.69 1.44
C GLN A 8 13.02 17.89 1.83
N PRO A 9 13.15 16.62 2.24
CA PRO A 9 12.02 15.85 2.71
C PRO A 9 11.44 16.55 3.95
N GLN A 10 10.20 16.99 3.80
CA GLN A 10 9.46 17.70 4.82
C GLN A 10 9.27 16.76 6.02
N HIS A 11 9.66 17.25 7.20
CA HIS A 11 9.54 16.63 8.52
C HIS A 11 8.70 15.34 8.55
N ILE A 12 9.37 14.19 8.53
CA ILE A 12 8.75 12.92 8.90
C ILE A 12 8.34 13.11 10.37
N PRO A 13 7.05 12.95 10.74
CA PRO A 13 6.65 13.02 12.14
C PRO A 13 7.55 12.06 12.92
N HIS A 14 8.07 12.52 14.06
CA HIS A 14 8.86 11.67 14.93
C HIS A 14 7.93 10.56 15.42
N VAL A 15 7.90 9.43 14.72
CA VAL A 15 7.17 8.24 15.16
C VAL A 15 7.81 7.83 16.47
N ASP A 16 7.00 7.66 17.51
CA ASP A 16 7.48 7.25 18.82
C ASP A 16 8.25 5.92 18.67
N ASN A 17 9.50 5.89 19.10
CA ASN A 17 10.35 4.72 18.99
C ASN A 17 9.76 3.50 19.74
N GLN A 18 8.97 3.72 20.79
CA GLN A 18 8.28 2.65 21.51
C GLN A 18 7.17 2.03 20.64
N LEU A 19 6.35 2.88 20.00
CA LEU A 19 5.30 2.45 19.08
C LEU A 19 5.89 1.72 17.86
N VAL A 20 7.01 2.21 17.31
CA VAL A 20 7.73 1.55 16.21
C VAL A 20 8.17 0.14 16.61
N GLU A 21 8.68 -0.03 17.82
CA GLU A 21 9.16 -1.31 18.31
C GLU A 21 8.00 -2.29 18.60
N GLU A 22 6.88 -1.79 19.11
CA GLU A 22 5.66 -2.59 19.30
C GLU A 22 5.08 -3.08 17.97
N ILE A 23 5.02 -2.20 16.96
CA ILE A 23 4.57 -2.54 15.62
C ILE A 23 5.54 -3.52 14.95
N ARG A 24 6.85 -3.33 15.11
CA ARG A 24 7.88 -4.28 14.61
C ARG A 24 7.72 -5.67 15.18
N LYS A 25 7.44 -5.78 16.48
CA LYS A 25 7.20 -7.08 17.11
C LYS A 25 5.94 -7.74 16.60
N LYS A 26 4.90 -6.94 16.33
CA LYS A 26 3.64 -7.42 15.79
C LYS A 26 3.79 -7.89 14.35
N HIS A 27 4.46 -7.11 13.49
CA HIS A 27 4.64 -7.32 12.04
C HIS A 27 6.06 -7.74 11.66
N ALA A 28 6.66 -8.66 12.44
CA ALA A 28 8.08 -8.99 12.29
C ALA A 28 8.45 -9.61 10.94
N SER A 29 7.52 -10.30 10.27
CA SER A 29 7.72 -10.86 8.92
C SER A 29 7.70 -9.82 7.81
N ASP A 30 6.99 -8.71 8.00
CA ASP A 30 6.64 -7.78 6.93
C ASP A 30 7.62 -6.60 6.85
N MET A 31 8.48 -6.47 7.86
CA MET A 31 9.46 -5.38 7.99
C MET A 31 10.88 -5.81 7.59
N ASP A 32 11.03 -6.89 6.81
CA ASP A 32 12.33 -7.30 6.28
C ASP A 32 12.88 -6.18 5.38
N TYR A 33 13.88 -5.47 5.91
CA TYR A 33 14.44 -4.26 5.31
C TYR A 33 15.69 -4.63 4.52
N ASP A 34 15.54 -4.73 3.21
CA ASP A 34 16.66 -4.91 2.29
C ASP A 34 16.94 -3.58 1.55
N PRO A 35 17.95 -2.80 1.97
CA PRO A 35 18.23 -1.49 1.40
C PRO A 35 18.64 -1.54 -0.08
N TYR A 36 19.16 -2.67 -0.55
CA TYR A 36 19.55 -2.82 -1.96
C TYR A 36 18.33 -3.10 -2.83
N LYS A 37 17.44 -4.00 -2.39
CA LYS A 37 16.16 -4.24 -3.08
C LYS A 37 15.30 -2.99 -3.07
N ASP A 38 15.18 -2.31 -1.94
CA ASP A 38 14.37 -1.09 -1.82
C ASP A 38 14.85 0.00 -2.78
N LYS A 39 16.16 0.22 -2.85
CA LYS A 39 16.74 1.19 -3.78
C LYS A 39 16.52 0.79 -5.23
N LEU A 40 16.64 -0.50 -5.55
CA LEU A 40 16.40 -1.01 -6.90
C LEU A 40 14.95 -0.83 -7.32
N GLU A 41 14.00 -1.25 -6.49
CA GLU A 41 12.56 -1.11 -6.73
C GLU A 41 12.14 0.34 -6.87
N TRP A 42 12.67 1.22 -6.01
CA TRP A 42 12.45 2.66 -6.08
C TRP A 42 12.91 3.23 -7.43
N GLU A 43 14.15 2.94 -7.84
CA GLU A 43 14.68 3.45 -9.10
C GLU A 43 13.96 2.88 -10.34
N LEU A 44 13.57 1.60 -10.29
CA LEU A 44 12.79 0.97 -11.35
C LEU A 44 11.42 1.63 -11.50
N LEU A 45 10.71 1.81 -10.39
CA LEU A 45 9.41 2.47 -10.36
C LEU A 45 9.50 3.92 -10.86
N ARG A 46 10.49 4.68 -10.37
CA ARG A 46 10.73 6.06 -10.79
C ARG A 46 10.92 6.15 -12.31
N ARG A 47 11.71 5.25 -12.90
CA ARG A 47 11.92 5.20 -14.36
C ARG A 47 10.66 4.78 -15.11
N ALA A 48 9.93 3.77 -14.62
CA ALA A 48 8.69 3.32 -15.24
C ALA A 48 7.67 4.47 -15.34
N VAL A 49 7.49 5.23 -14.26
CA VAL A 49 6.62 6.41 -14.23
C VAL A 49 7.11 7.48 -15.20
N GLN A 50 8.41 7.81 -15.21
CA GLN A 50 8.99 8.81 -16.12
C GLN A 50 8.83 8.45 -17.60
N LEU A 51 8.87 7.17 -17.93
CA LEU A 51 8.77 6.66 -19.29
C LEU A 51 7.32 6.35 -19.71
N GLY A 52 6.34 6.49 -18.80
CA GLY A 52 4.94 6.16 -19.08
C GLY A 52 4.70 4.66 -19.28
N VAL A 53 5.51 3.80 -18.67
CA VAL A 53 5.34 2.34 -18.73
C VAL A 53 4.15 1.94 -17.86
N PRO A 54 3.21 1.11 -18.35
CA PRO A 54 2.12 0.58 -17.54
C PRO A 54 2.65 -0.16 -16.30
N TYR A 55 2.06 0.12 -15.13
CA TYR A 55 2.49 -0.44 -13.85
C TYR A 55 1.29 -1.02 -13.09
N LEU A 56 1.46 -2.20 -12.51
CA LEU A 56 0.50 -2.83 -11.60
C LEU A 56 1.19 -3.05 -10.24
N GLY A 57 0.80 -2.25 -9.26
CA GLY A 57 1.30 -2.35 -7.88
C GLY A 57 0.40 -3.26 -7.05
N ILE A 58 0.98 -4.29 -6.44
CA ILE A 58 0.29 -5.21 -5.53
C ILE A 58 0.89 -5.07 -4.14
N CYS A 59 0.06 -4.97 -3.10
CA CYS A 59 0.48 -4.80 -1.71
C CYS A 59 1.48 -3.63 -1.57
N ARG A 60 2.74 -3.89 -1.21
CA ARG A 60 3.79 -2.87 -1.11
C ARG A 60 4.02 -2.11 -2.42
N GLY A 61 3.80 -2.74 -3.58
CA GLY A 61 3.95 -2.07 -4.87
C GLY A 61 3.02 -0.87 -5.06
N CYS A 62 1.75 -0.96 -4.64
CA CYS A 62 0.84 0.19 -4.73
C CYS A 62 1.18 1.29 -3.72
N GLN A 63 1.74 0.93 -2.57
CA GLN A 63 2.24 1.87 -1.57
C GLN A 63 3.44 2.67 -2.10
N LEU A 64 4.40 1.98 -2.74
CA LEU A 64 5.55 2.62 -3.37
C LEU A 64 5.12 3.59 -4.48
N LEU A 65 4.18 3.18 -5.34
CA LEU A 65 3.63 4.07 -6.38
C LEU A 65 3.02 5.34 -5.78
N ASN A 66 2.22 5.21 -4.73
CA ASN A 66 1.62 6.35 -4.05
C ASN A 66 2.69 7.33 -3.54
N VAL A 67 3.73 6.83 -2.85
CA VAL A 67 4.83 7.68 -2.34
C VAL A 67 5.65 8.30 -3.47
N GLN A 68 5.95 7.55 -4.53
CA GLN A 68 6.69 8.03 -5.69
C GLN A 68 5.96 9.18 -6.41
N LEU A 69 4.63 9.22 -6.33
CA LEU A 69 3.76 10.29 -6.85
C LEU A 69 3.47 11.39 -5.82
N GLY A 70 4.15 11.41 -4.67
CA GLY A 70 4.06 12.45 -3.64
C GLY A 70 3.00 12.21 -2.56
N GLY A 71 2.39 11.03 -2.55
CA GLY A 71 1.48 10.59 -1.49
C GLY A 71 2.20 10.23 -0.19
N LYS A 72 1.42 9.92 0.84
CA LYS A 72 1.89 9.49 2.17
C LYS A 72 1.25 8.14 2.52
N LEU A 73 1.86 7.44 3.47
CA LEU A 73 1.36 6.19 4.03
C LEU A 73 1.05 6.39 5.51
N PHE A 74 0.06 5.65 6.01
CA PHE A 74 -0.04 5.36 7.43
C PHE A 74 1.03 4.33 7.79
N PHE A 75 1.68 4.51 8.93
CA PHE A 75 2.65 3.57 9.46
C PHE A 75 1.97 2.28 9.93
N ASP A 76 0.83 2.41 10.61
CA ASP A 76 -0.08 1.29 10.91
C ASP A 76 -1.54 1.74 10.87
N VAL A 77 -2.30 1.16 9.95
CA VAL A 77 -3.70 1.55 9.71
C VAL A 77 -4.57 1.27 10.94
N VAL A 78 -4.28 0.20 11.69
CA VAL A 78 -5.12 -0.21 12.84
C VAL A 78 -4.99 0.78 14.01
N SER A 79 -3.79 1.31 14.25
CA SER A 79 -3.55 2.30 15.29
C SER A 79 -3.92 3.72 14.88
N GLU A 80 -3.81 4.07 13.59
CA GLU A 80 -4.00 5.44 13.12
C GLU A 80 -5.42 5.76 12.62
N VAL A 81 -6.19 4.75 12.20
CA VAL A 81 -7.53 4.95 11.60
C VAL A 81 -8.62 4.35 12.50
N PRO A 82 -9.52 5.18 13.07
CA PRO A 82 -10.65 4.69 13.85
C PRO A 82 -11.54 3.76 13.03
N ASN A 83 -11.90 2.60 13.60
CA ASN A 83 -12.68 1.55 12.93
C ASN A 83 -12.04 1.02 11.64
N ALA A 84 -10.70 1.03 11.57
CA ALA A 84 -9.97 0.35 10.50
C ALA A 84 -10.42 -1.10 10.36
N VAL A 85 -10.61 -1.54 9.12
CA VAL A 85 -10.73 -2.96 8.82
C VAL A 85 -9.35 -3.58 9.02
N PRO A 86 -9.23 -4.68 9.79
CA PRO A 86 -7.95 -5.37 9.90
C PRO A 86 -7.52 -5.88 8.52
N HIS A 87 -6.27 -5.62 8.15
CA HIS A 87 -5.68 -6.09 6.89
C HIS A 87 -4.81 -7.33 7.07
N ILE A 88 -4.66 -7.82 8.30
CA ILE A 88 -3.93 -9.03 8.66
C ILE A 88 -4.61 -9.67 9.88
N ASP A 89 -4.63 -11.00 9.89
CA ASP A 89 -5.05 -11.81 11.03
C ASP A 89 -3.98 -12.89 11.22
N TYR A 90 -3.16 -12.75 12.27
CA TYR A 90 -2.04 -13.66 12.52
C TYR A 90 -2.48 -15.08 12.88
N ASP A 91 -3.68 -15.24 13.44
CA ASP A 91 -4.22 -16.56 13.79
C ASP A 91 -4.82 -17.27 12.57
N ASN A 92 -5.11 -16.54 11.50
CA ASN A 92 -5.68 -17.05 10.25
C ASN A 92 -5.02 -16.40 9.01
N TYR A 93 -3.69 -16.38 8.99
CA TYR A 93 -2.91 -15.64 8.00
C TYR A 93 -3.30 -15.97 6.55
N ASP A 94 -3.32 -17.25 6.18
CA ASP A 94 -3.61 -17.67 4.81
C ASP A 94 -5.09 -17.54 4.41
N GLY A 95 -6.00 -17.65 5.38
CA GLY A 95 -7.44 -17.74 5.15
C GLY A 95 -8.21 -16.43 5.35
N TYR A 96 -7.62 -15.44 6.03
CA TYR A 96 -8.32 -14.20 6.34
C TYR A 96 -8.50 -13.32 5.10
N ARG A 97 -9.74 -12.88 4.89
CA ARG A 97 -10.13 -12.03 3.75
C ARG A 97 -11.03 -10.93 4.24
N HIS A 98 -10.83 -9.71 3.78
CA HIS A 98 -11.74 -8.61 4.07
C HIS A 98 -12.50 -8.15 2.80
N PRO A 99 -13.72 -7.60 2.97
CA PRO A 99 -14.48 -7.06 1.86
C PRO A 99 -13.89 -5.73 1.36
N ILE A 100 -14.04 -5.47 0.06
CA ILE A 100 -13.83 -4.16 -0.54
C ILE A 100 -15.07 -3.71 -1.32
N ARG A 101 -15.22 -2.39 -1.44
CA ARG A 101 -16.16 -1.78 -2.37
C ARG A 101 -15.40 -1.34 -3.62
N VAL A 102 -15.78 -1.87 -4.77
CA VAL A 102 -15.27 -1.40 -6.06
C VAL A 102 -16.04 -0.15 -6.47
N LEU A 103 -15.33 0.91 -6.81
CA LEU A 103 -15.94 2.15 -7.29
C LEU A 103 -16.34 2.00 -8.75
N SER A 104 -17.54 2.45 -9.10
CA SER A 104 -18.00 2.50 -10.49
C SER A 104 -17.10 3.41 -11.34
N ASN A 105 -17.11 3.19 -12.66
CA ASN A 105 -16.32 3.97 -13.63
C ASN A 105 -14.80 3.90 -13.38
N THR A 106 -14.31 2.76 -12.85
CA THR A 106 -12.87 2.47 -12.72
C THR A 106 -12.52 1.23 -13.55
N PRO A 107 -11.26 1.08 -14.00
CA PRO A 107 -10.84 -0.14 -14.71
C PRO A 107 -11.12 -1.43 -13.92
N LEU A 108 -11.01 -1.37 -12.58
CA LEU A 108 -11.31 -2.52 -11.72
C LEU A 108 -12.78 -2.94 -11.80
N ALA A 109 -13.71 -1.99 -11.94
CA ALA A 109 -15.13 -2.30 -12.10
C ALA A 109 -15.44 -2.98 -13.44
N GLU A 110 -14.72 -2.58 -14.50
CA GLU A 110 -14.82 -3.20 -15.81
C GLU A 110 -14.26 -4.63 -15.79
N TRP A 111 -13.05 -4.81 -15.25
CA TRP A 111 -12.35 -6.10 -15.19
C TRP A 111 -13.12 -7.16 -14.38
N TYR A 112 -13.88 -6.75 -13.36
CA TYR A 112 -14.66 -7.65 -12.50
C TYR A 112 -16.17 -7.54 -12.71
N SER A 113 -16.60 -7.01 -13.85
CA SER A 113 -18.03 -6.79 -14.15
C SER A 113 -18.87 -8.07 -14.00
N ASP A 114 -18.40 -9.20 -14.50
CA ASP A 114 -19.07 -10.51 -14.36
C ASP A 114 -19.21 -10.94 -12.89
N THR A 115 -18.19 -10.71 -12.07
CA THR A 115 -18.20 -11.11 -10.64
C THR A 115 -19.10 -10.21 -9.80
N ILE A 116 -19.16 -8.93 -10.13
CA ILE A 116 -19.92 -7.93 -9.37
C ILE A 116 -21.41 -8.03 -9.68
N GLN A 117 -21.80 -8.30 -10.93
CA GLN A 117 -23.20 -8.37 -11.36
C GLN A 117 -23.95 -9.60 -10.84
N ASP A 118 -23.27 -10.72 -10.61
CA ASP A 118 -23.89 -11.99 -10.20
C ASP A 118 -24.14 -12.12 -8.69
N SER A 119 -23.70 -11.12 -7.89
CA SER A 119 -23.79 -11.19 -6.43
C SER A 119 -24.88 -10.29 -5.86
N GLN A 120 -25.72 -10.82 -4.96
CA GLN A 120 -26.71 -10.06 -4.20
C GLN A 120 -26.07 -9.00 -3.27
N GLN A 121 -24.75 -9.05 -3.08
CA GLN A 121 -23.94 -8.02 -2.42
C GLN A 121 -22.60 -7.87 -3.17
N PRO A 122 -22.38 -6.79 -3.95
CA PRO A 122 -21.24 -6.58 -4.87
C PRO A 122 -19.93 -6.30 -4.14
N VAL A 123 -19.44 -7.30 -3.41
CA VAL A 123 -18.31 -7.16 -2.49
C VAL A 123 -17.24 -8.15 -2.90
N LEU A 124 -16.19 -7.66 -3.58
CA LEU A 124 -14.98 -8.44 -3.78
C LEU A 124 -14.30 -8.65 -2.42
N ARG A 125 -13.71 -9.82 -2.23
CA ARG A 125 -12.90 -10.12 -1.05
C ARG A 125 -11.44 -10.17 -1.45
N LEU A 126 -10.58 -9.50 -0.69
CA LEU A 126 -9.15 -9.49 -0.93
C LEU A 126 -8.41 -10.31 0.11
N ASN A 127 -7.27 -10.86 -0.31
CA ASN A 127 -6.28 -11.40 0.61
C ASN A 127 -5.80 -10.29 1.54
N SER A 128 -5.76 -10.64 2.81
CA SER A 128 -5.19 -9.87 3.90
C SER A 128 -3.86 -10.55 4.24
N TYR A 129 -2.76 -9.81 4.23
CA TYR A 129 -1.42 -10.31 4.54
C TYR A 129 -0.76 -9.42 5.57
#